data_AF-W2KZ80-F1
#
_entry.id   AF-W2KZ80-F1
#
_cell.length_a   1.000
_cell.length_b   1.000
_cell.length_c   1.000
_cell.angle_alpha   90.00
_cell.angle_beta   90.00
_cell.angle_gamma   90.00
#
_symmetry.space_group_name_H-M   'P 1'
#
loop_
_entity.id
_entity.type
_entity.pdbx_description
1 polymer ?
#
loop_
_entity_poly.entity_id
_entity_poly.type
_entity_poly.pdbx_seq_one_letter_code
_entity_poly.pdbx_strand_id
1 'polypeptide(L)'
;IAATILYNGFRPQNMSETAAYSTRFLRTIDPDAVEERAPVVDTLKALVTSSEVTPDKLRNWLSEGKSADSVFTRMHLAKTKDMLLKRPQFRSWVQYADDLSKASKKEMLVISTLTAQYGDDALYKLIESAKLDPKIKTLANRLEREQMQYWVAVRKSPDDVFPIYKLDEAKQTVLSTPKFVNWVKHVDDLNAKHPEQPVTTIPTLKKYFNIDDEGLLSLISVGKQSERTKSIAPKVEDDLLQIWGNSKKTPDAVLDEMRIDKMNIPLLENSLFTTWAKYVSIFNAKYPNEKRTMIEILTRKFGDQYITHILYKAKSIDTTKTMATQLESAQLTMWRSNDKSVDDVFDLL
;
A
#
# COMPACT_ATOMS: atom_id res chain seq x y z
N ILE A 1 2.54 51.29 -19.77
CA ILE A 1 1.56 52.09 -19.00
C ILE A 1 1.59 51.53 -17.59
N ALA A 2 2.31 52.22 -16.71
CA ALA A 2 2.42 51.97 -15.29
C ALA A 2 1.40 52.84 -14.52
N ALA A 3 1.33 52.66 -13.19
CA ALA A 3 0.60 53.46 -12.18
C ALA A 3 -0.89 53.07 -11.98
N THR A 4 -1.50 53.05 -10.78
CA THR A 4 -1.11 53.31 -9.37
C THR A 4 -2.32 53.00 -8.47
N ILE A 5 -2.10 52.73 -7.17
CA ILE A 5 -2.86 53.05 -5.92
C ILE A 5 -2.34 52.04 -4.86
N LEU A 6 -1.45 52.30 -3.87
CA LEU A 6 -1.30 53.30 -2.78
C LEU A 6 -2.54 53.41 -1.86
N TYR A 7 -2.53 53.38 -0.52
CA TYR A 7 -1.49 53.35 0.54
C TYR A 7 -2.20 53.32 1.93
N ASN A 8 -1.40 53.24 3.02
CA ASN A 8 -1.68 53.39 4.47
C ASN A 8 -2.19 52.13 5.22
N GLY A 9 -1.54 51.59 6.26
CA GLY A 9 -0.39 52.02 7.06
C GLY A 9 -0.80 52.22 8.53
N PHE A 10 -0.37 51.34 9.45
CA PHE A 10 -0.17 51.65 10.88
C PHE A 10 0.67 50.55 11.58
N ARG A 11 1.74 50.98 12.25
CA ARG A 11 2.60 50.31 13.24
C ARG A 11 3.27 51.45 14.05
N PRO A 12 3.95 51.22 15.20
CA PRO A 12 3.85 50.16 16.21
C PRO A 12 3.79 50.75 17.65
N GLN A 13 3.57 49.92 18.67
CA GLN A 13 4.16 50.17 20.01
C GLN A 13 4.65 48.87 20.65
N ASN A 14 5.87 48.95 21.18
CA ASN A 14 6.54 47.97 22.03
C ASN A 14 5.93 47.99 23.44
N MET A 15 5.85 46.83 24.09
CA MET A 15 6.34 46.65 25.46
C MET A 15 6.46 45.16 25.79
N SER A 16 7.56 44.83 26.47
CA SER A 16 7.90 43.51 26.99
C SER A 16 6.95 43.07 28.09
N GLU A 17 6.71 41.76 28.21
CA GLU A 17 6.85 41.06 29.49
C GLU A 17 6.79 39.54 29.33
N THR A 18 7.75 38.90 29.98
CA THR A 18 7.88 37.47 30.24
C THR A 18 6.72 36.96 31.08
N ALA A 19 6.02 35.92 30.62
CA ALA A 19 5.16 35.11 31.49
C ALA A 19 5.19 33.63 31.05
N ALA A 20 5.79 32.81 31.90
CA ALA A 20 5.78 31.36 31.81
C ALA A 20 4.35 30.84 32.03
N TYR A 21 3.77 30.18 31.02
CA TYR A 21 2.55 29.42 31.20
C TYR A 21 2.89 28.02 31.70
N SER A 22 2.93 27.88 33.04
CA SER A 22 2.76 26.58 33.70
C SER A 22 1.28 26.24 33.71
N THR A 23 0.84 25.35 32.82
CA THR A 23 -0.51 24.77 32.88
C THR A 23 -0.56 23.74 34.01
N ARG A 24 -0.91 24.18 35.23
CA ARG A 24 -1.34 23.31 36.34
C ARG A 24 -2.69 22.70 35.97
N PHE A 25 -2.72 21.40 35.70
CA PHE A 25 -3.96 20.63 35.75
C PHE A 25 -4.36 20.40 37.22
N LEU A 26 -5.35 21.13 37.70
CA LEU A 26 -6.16 20.70 38.85
C LEU A 26 -7.13 19.62 38.33
N ARG A 27 -6.90 18.35 38.69
CA ARG A 27 -7.94 17.33 38.65
C ARG A 27 -8.55 17.23 40.05
N THR A 28 -9.84 17.53 40.13
CA THR A 28 -10.73 17.05 41.18
C THR A 28 -10.64 15.54 41.26
N ILE A 29 -10.30 15.01 42.44
CA ILE A 29 -10.26 13.58 42.71
C ILE A 29 -11.71 13.14 42.98
N ASP A 30 -12.23 12.32 42.07
CA ASP A 30 -13.40 11.47 42.33
C ASP A 30 -12.91 10.26 43.16
N PRO A 31 -13.44 10.00 44.38
CA PRO A 31 -12.91 8.96 45.27
C PRO A 31 -13.15 7.52 44.80
N ASP A 32 -13.98 7.28 43.77
CA ASP A 32 -14.37 5.91 43.37
C ASP A 32 -13.85 5.45 42.00
N ALA A 33 -12.93 6.19 41.39
CA ALA A 33 -12.23 5.72 40.20
C ALA A 33 -11.04 4.82 40.59
N VAL A 34 -11.23 3.49 40.50
CA VAL A 34 -10.15 2.50 40.57
C VAL A 34 -9.24 2.67 39.34
N GLU A 35 -8.26 3.57 39.45
CA GLU A 35 -7.33 3.93 38.39
C GLU A 35 -6.04 3.10 38.50
N GLU A 36 -5.78 2.28 37.48
CA GLU A 36 -4.62 1.42 37.29
C GLU A 36 -3.33 2.27 37.06
N ARG A 37 -2.78 2.83 38.14
CA ARG A 37 -1.63 3.79 38.11
C ARG A 37 -0.24 3.15 37.99
N ALA A 38 -0.12 1.90 37.53
CA ALA A 38 1.15 1.18 37.52
C ALA A 38 2.22 1.67 36.49
N PRO A 39 1.91 2.06 35.24
CA PRO A 39 2.95 2.19 34.22
C PRO A 39 3.86 3.43 34.38
N VAL A 40 3.35 4.51 34.99
CA VAL A 40 4.08 5.78 35.11
C VAL A 40 5.10 5.76 36.25
N VAL A 41 4.84 5.00 37.32
CA VAL A 41 5.73 4.98 38.50
C VAL A 41 6.98 4.12 38.25
N ASP A 42 6.83 3.02 37.50
CA ASP A 42 7.95 2.12 37.20
C ASP A 42 8.94 2.67 36.18
N THR A 43 8.47 3.49 35.23
CA THR A 43 9.32 4.19 34.25
C THR A 43 10.18 5.27 34.92
N LEU A 44 9.66 5.99 35.91
CA LEU A 44 10.40 7.01 36.66
C LEU A 44 11.45 6.41 37.60
N LYS A 45 11.17 5.29 38.29
CA LYS A 45 12.16 4.59 39.13
C LYS A 45 13.33 4.01 38.32
N ALA A 46 13.12 3.67 37.05
CA ALA A 46 14.16 3.14 36.16
C ALA A 46 15.25 4.17 35.78
N LEU A 47 14.97 5.48 35.87
CA LEU A 47 15.90 6.54 35.49
C LEU A 47 17.02 6.79 36.51
N VAL A 48 16.90 6.31 37.75
CA VAL A 48 17.75 6.72 38.88
C VAL A 48 18.75 5.64 39.33
N THR A 49 18.53 4.36 39.03
CA THR A 49 19.44 3.27 39.44
C THR A 49 20.32 2.78 38.28
N SER A 50 21.45 3.46 38.06
CA SER A 50 22.52 2.98 37.19
C SER A 50 23.38 1.96 37.97
N SER A 51 23.12 0.67 37.76
CA SER A 51 24.06 -0.38 38.14
C SER A 51 24.19 -1.33 36.97
N GLU A 52 25.42 -1.70 36.65
CA GLU A 52 25.78 -2.60 35.56
C GLU A 52 24.84 -3.82 35.54
N VAL A 53 24.22 -4.07 34.39
CA VAL A 53 23.21 -5.12 34.25
C VAL A 53 23.92 -6.46 34.08
N THR A 54 23.94 -7.26 35.13
CA THR A 54 24.54 -8.60 35.13
C THR A 54 23.54 -9.67 34.65
N PRO A 55 24.01 -10.85 34.19
CA PRO A 55 23.13 -11.96 33.82
C PRO A 55 22.17 -12.39 34.93
N ASP A 56 22.61 -12.41 36.20
CA ASP A 56 21.75 -12.78 37.32
C ASP A 56 20.65 -11.74 37.58
N LYS A 57 20.94 -10.47 37.36
CA LYS A 57 19.93 -9.40 37.43
C LYS A 57 18.85 -9.57 36.36
N LEU A 58 19.22 -9.97 35.14
CA LEU A 58 18.27 -10.29 34.07
C LEU A 58 17.41 -11.52 34.42
N ARG A 59 17.99 -12.56 35.02
CA ARG A 59 17.25 -13.75 35.48
C ARG A 59 16.24 -13.39 36.57
N ASN A 60 16.63 -12.58 37.54
CA ASN A 60 15.72 -12.11 38.60
C ASN A 60 14.57 -11.27 38.03
N TRP A 61 14.86 -10.36 37.09
CA TRP A 61 13.81 -9.60 36.40
C TRP A 61 12.88 -10.48 35.58
N LEU A 62 13.40 -11.55 34.98
CA LEU A 62 12.60 -12.51 34.22
C LEU A 62 11.65 -13.29 35.14
N SER A 63 12.14 -13.74 36.32
CA SER A 63 11.29 -14.42 37.31
C SER A 63 10.24 -13.50 37.93
N GLU A 64 10.57 -12.20 38.07
CA GLU A 64 9.63 -11.16 38.49
C GLU A 64 8.63 -10.78 37.37
N GLY A 65 8.81 -11.28 36.14
CA GLY A 65 7.95 -10.97 35.00
C GLY A 65 8.04 -9.51 34.53
N LYS A 66 9.18 -8.84 34.74
CA LYS A 66 9.33 -7.42 34.35
C LYS A 66 9.17 -7.24 32.84
N SER A 67 8.46 -6.19 32.43
CA SER A 67 8.22 -5.92 31.01
C SER A 67 9.52 -5.67 30.25
N ALA A 68 9.53 -6.04 28.96
CA ALA A 68 10.64 -5.80 28.06
C ALA A 68 10.97 -4.29 27.95
N ASP A 69 9.96 -3.40 27.96
CA ASP A 69 10.12 -1.95 28.00
C ASP A 69 10.84 -1.44 29.26
N SER A 70 10.46 -1.95 30.43
CA SER A 70 11.07 -1.56 31.71
C SER A 70 12.55 -1.96 31.72
N VAL A 71 12.86 -3.18 31.28
CA VAL A 71 14.25 -3.65 31.19
C VAL A 71 15.02 -2.88 30.11
N PHE A 72 14.43 -2.57 28.96
CA PHE A 72 15.05 -1.76 27.92
C PHE A 72 15.48 -0.37 28.45
N THR A 73 14.58 0.27 29.21
CA THR A 73 14.81 1.59 29.82
C THR A 73 15.88 1.52 30.91
N ARG A 74 15.82 0.51 31.79
CA ARG A 74 16.79 0.28 32.87
C ARG A 74 18.20 -0.02 32.34
N MET A 75 18.30 -0.62 31.17
CA MET A 75 19.57 -0.85 30.47
C MET A 75 20.07 0.38 29.68
N HIS A 76 19.35 1.50 29.77
CA HIS A 76 19.66 2.78 29.11
C HIS A 76 19.83 2.68 27.59
N LEU A 77 19.12 1.74 26.95
CA LEU A 77 19.24 1.46 25.52
C LEU A 77 18.57 2.53 24.63
N ALA A 78 17.53 3.20 25.14
CA ALA A 78 16.81 4.26 24.41
C ALA A 78 17.68 5.49 24.05
N LYS A 79 18.76 5.74 24.81
CA LYS A 79 19.61 6.94 24.65
C LYS A 79 20.59 6.84 23.47
N THR A 80 20.62 5.71 22.74
CA THR A 80 21.71 5.39 21.81
C THR A 80 21.22 5.02 20.42
N LYS A 81 20.28 5.81 19.87
CA LYS A 81 19.49 5.47 18.67
C LYS A 81 20.34 4.91 17.51
N ASP A 82 21.45 5.56 17.15
CA ASP A 82 22.20 5.20 15.94
C ASP A 82 23.19 4.02 16.12
N MET A 83 23.46 3.61 17.35
CA MET A 83 24.44 2.56 17.68
C MET A 83 23.83 1.42 18.51
N LEU A 84 22.51 1.40 18.69
CA LEU A 84 21.82 0.44 19.55
C LEU A 84 22.20 -1.01 19.20
N LEU A 85 22.07 -1.39 17.92
CA LEU A 85 22.28 -2.77 17.46
C LEU A 85 23.75 -3.23 17.57
N LYS A 86 24.68 -2.29 17.76
CA LYS A 86 26.13 -2.56 17.97
C LYS A 86 26.45 -2.86 19.43
N ARG A 87 25.57 -2.53 20.37
CA ARG A 87 25.86 -2.66 21.80
C ARG A 87 25.73 -4.12 22.26
N PRO A 88 26.73 -4.65 23.01
CA PRO A 88 26.59 -5.97 23.63
C PRO A 88 25.36 -6.06 24.55
N GLN A 89 25.05 -4.98 25.28
CA GLN A 89 23.88 -4.92 26.16
C GLN A 89 22.56 -5.09 25.41
N PHE A 90 22.49 -4.65 24.15
CA PHE A 90 21.30 -4.84 23.32
C PHE A 90 21.05 -6.32 23.04
N ARG A 91 22.10 -7.11 22.78
CA ARG A 91 21.95 -8.57 22.59
C ARG A 91 21.45 -9.26 23.86
N SER A 92 21.95 -8.85 25.03
CA SER A 92 21.46 -9.35 26.31
C SER A 92 19.98 -9.01 26.53
N TRP A 93 19.55 -7.81 26.14
CA TRP A 93 18.15 -7.42 26.20
C TRP A 93 17.26 -8.18 25.21
N VAL A 94 17.72 -8.40 23.97
CA VAL A 94 17.00 -9.23 22.98
C VAL A 94 16.77 -10.64 23.53
N GLN A 95 17.82 -11.26 24.11
CA GLN A 95 17.70 -12.57 24.74
C GLN A 95 16.69 -12.56 25.90
N TYR A 96 16.74 -11.54 26.76
CA TYR A 96 15.77 -11.36 27.83
C TYR A 96 14.33 -11.29 27.31
N ALA A 97 14.08 -10.48 26.28
CA ALA A 97 12.75 -10.33 25.69
C ALA A 97 12.26 -11.62 25.00
N ASP A 98 13.16 -12.39 24.39
CA ASP A 98 12.85 -13.71 23.83
C ASP A 98 12.42 -14.70 24.91
N ASP A 99 13.15 -14.76 26.03
CA ASP A 99 12.84 -15.66 27.13
C ASP A 99 11.56 -15.24 27.87
N LEU A 100 11.33 -13.93 28.00
CA LEU A 100 10.07 -13.39 28.51
C LEU A 100 8.89 -13.72 27.58
N SER A 101 9.09 -13.66 26.26
CA SER A 101 8.05 -14.02 25.28
C SER A 101 7.64 -15.48 25.44
N LYS A 102 8.62 -16.39 25.58
CA LYS A 102 8.38 -17.82 25.83
C LYS A 102 7.66 -18.06 27.15
N ALA A 103 8.09 -17.40 28.23
CA ALA A 103 7.52 -17.59 29.57
C ALA A 103 6.08 -17.06 29.67
N SER A 104 5.81 -15.90 29.08
CA SER A 104 4.51 -15.23 29.16
C SER A 104 3.52 -15.63 28.06
N LYS A 105 3.96 -16.43 27.07
CA LYS A 105 3.21 -16.73 25.83
C LYS A 105 2.80 -15.49 25.02
N LYS A 106 3.39 -14.33 25.31
CA LYS A 106 3.24 -13.12 24.50
C LYS A 106 4.27 -13.15 23.38
N GLU A 107 3.82 -13.15 22.14
CA GLU A 107 4.70 -13.18 20.99
C GLU A 107 5.30 -11.78 20.70
N MET A 108 6.46 -11.76 20.04
CA MET A 108 7.03 -10.56 19.42
C MET A 108 7.38 -9.39 20.39
N LEU A 109 7.80 -9.69 21.62
CA LEU A 109 8.14 -8.63 22.61
C LEU A 109 9.34 -7.78 22.19
N VAL A 110 10.33 -8.36 21.50
CA VAL A 110 11.50 -7.60 20.99
C VAL A 110 11.02 -6.48 20.07
N ILE A 111 10.29 -6.82 19.00
CA ILE A 111 9.93 -5.86 17.98
C ILE A 111 8.80 -4.91 18.40
N SER A 112 7.85 -5.38 19.22
CA SER A 112 6.80 -4.50 19.76
C SER A 112 7.40 -3.44 20.70
N THR A 113 8.35 -3.82 21.56
CA THR A 113 9.10 -2.86 22.39
C THR A 113 9.86 -1.87 21.52
N LEU A 114 10.64 -2.36 20.54
CA LEU A 114 11.38 -1.47 19.65
C LEU A 114 10.46 -0.52 18.88
N THR A 115 9.31 -0.99 18.43
CA THR A 115 8.33 -0.16 17.73
C THR A 115 7.75 0.91 18.65
N ALA A 116 7.46 0.59 19.91
CA ALA A 116 7.02 1.57 20.90
C ALA A 116 8.07 2.64 21.21
N GLN A 117 9.36 2.27 21.21
CA GLN A 117 10.46 3.18 21.55
C GLN A 117 10.89 4.09 20.38
N TYR A 118 10.83 3.59 19.15
CA TYR A 118 11.37 4.27 17.97
C TYR A 118 10.29 4.76 16.99
N GLY A 119 9.12 4.14 16.97
CA GLY A 119 8.18 4.21 15.86
C GLY A 119 8.65 3.37 14.66
N ASP A 120 7.74 3.04 13.75
CA ASP A 120 8.04 2.10 12.67
C ASP A 120 9.05 2.61 11.65
N ASP A 121 8.91 3.87 11.22
CA ASP A 121 9.77 4.47 10.20
C ASP A 121 11.24 4.57 10.67
N ALA A 122 11.46 5.11 11.87
CA ALA A 122 12.80 5.22 12.43
C ALA A 122 13.41 3.85 12.73
N LEU A 123 12.61 2.90 13.20
CA LEU A 123 13.07 1.52 13.43
C LEU A 123 13.44 0.81 12.13
N TYR A 124 12.62 0.95 11.09
CA TYR A 124 12.89 0.35 9.78
C TYR A 124 14.19 0.92 9.18
N LYS A 125 14.39 2.24 9.23
CA LYS A 125 15.64 2.89 8.79
C LYS A 125 16.86 2.41 9.57
N LEU A 126 16.73 2.22 10.89
CA LEU A 126 17.78 1.69 11.74
C LEU A 126 18.14 0.25 11.34
N ILE A 127 17.14 -0.59 11.07
CA ILE A 127 17.32 -1.98 10.63
C ILE A 127 17.94 -2.05 9.23
N GLU A 128 17.46 -1.26 8.26
CA GLU A 128 18.04 -1.18 6.91
C GLU A 128 19.52 -0.80 6.97
N SER A 129 19.87 0.20 7.79
CA SER A 129 21.26 0.63 7.97
C SER A 129 22.12 -0.47 8.60
N ALA A 130 21.58 -1.20 9.57
CA ALA A 130 22.30 -2.28 10.24
C ALA A 130 22.56 -3.51 9.34
N LYS A 131 21.73 -3.73 8.31
CA LYS A 131 21.95 -4.79 7.30
C LYS A 131 23.21 -4.57 6.45
N LEU A 132 23.74 -3.35 6.42
CA LEU A 132 24.99 -3.01 5.73
C LEU A 132 26.24 -3.46 6.48
N ASP A 133 26.15 -3.71 7.79
CA ASP A 133 27.27 -4.20 8.61
C ASP A 133 27.24 -5.73 8.69
N PRO A 134 28.22 -6.45 8.11
CA PRO A 134 28.26 -7.92 8.14
C PRO A 134 28.19 -8.53 9.54
N LYS A 135 28.68 -7.82 10.57
CA LYS A 135 28.70 -8.33 11.96
C LYS A 135 27.32 -8.34 12.62
N ILE A 136 26.37 -7.56 12.07
CA ILE A 136 25.04 -7.32 12.65
C ILE A 136 23.94 -7.78 11.70
N LYS A 137 24.24 -7.94 10.42
CA LYS A 137 23.31 -8.33 9.35
C LYS A 137 22.37 -9.47 9.73
N THR A 138 22.86 -10.51 10.42
CA THR A 138 22.00 -11.62 10.88
C THR A 138 20.91 -11.16 11.86
N LEU A 139 21.27 -10.34 12.85
CA LEU A 139 20.31 -9.77 13.79
C LEU A 139 19.37 -8.77 13.10
N ALA A 140 19.90 -7.92 12.20
CA ALA A 140 19.08 -6.97 11.47
C ALA A 140 18.04 -7.66 10.56
N ASN A 141 18.44 -8.72 9.84
CA ASN A 141 17.51 -9.53 9.05
C ASN A 141 16.46 -10.25 9.91
N ARG A 142 16.82 -10.63 11.14
CA ARG A 142 15.86 -11.17 12.11
C ARG A 142 14.84 -10.11 12.51
N LEU A 143 15.30 -8.92 12.90
CA LEU A 143 14.44 -7.81 13.32
C LEU A 143 13.52 -7.33 12.18
N GLU A 144 14.01 -7.25 10.94
CA GLU A 144 13.18 -6.90 9.78
C GLU A 144 12.02 -7.90 9.59
N ARG A 145 12.30 -9.21 9.70
CA ARG A 145 11.26 -10.24 9.61
C ARG A 145 10.26 -10.16 10.75
N GLU A 146 10.73 -9.95 11.98
CA GLU A 146 9.86 -9.73 13.14
C GLU A 146 9.01 -8.46 12.95
N GLN A 147 9.55 -7.40 12.34
CA GLN A 147 8.82 -6.18 12.04
C GLN A 147 7.67 -6.41 11.07
N MET A 148 7.92 -7.13 9.98
CA MET A 148 6.88 -7.50 9.02
C MET A 148 5.78 -8.37 9.69
N GLN A 149 6.18 -9.37 10.48
CA GLN A 149 5.22 -10.23 11.21
C GLN A 149 4.40 -9.44 12.23
N TYR A 150 5.03 -8.51 12.95
CA TYR A 150 4.36 -7.66 13.91
C TYR A 150 3.35 -6.73 13.24
N TRP A 151 3.70 -6.12 12.11
CA TRP A 151 2.76 -5.31 11.32
C TRP A 151 1.52 -6.11 10.89
N VAL A 152 1.69 -7.37 10.47
CA VAL A 152 0.55 -8.25 10.16
C VAL A 152 -0.27 -8.58 11.41
N ALA A 153 0.39 -8.87 12.54
CA ALA A 153 -0.28 -9.22 13.80
C ALA A 153 -1.14 -8.06 14.35
N VAL A 154 -0.62 -6.83 14.32
CA VAL A 154 -1.37 -5.62 14.72
C VAL A 154 -2.22 -5.04 13.59
N ARG A 155 -2.31 -5.76 12.47
CA ARG A 155 -3.14 -5.45 11.31
C ARG A 155 -2.88 -4.05 10.72
N LYS A 156 -1.61 -3.68 10.63
CA LYS A 156 -1.17 -2.41 10.06
C LYS A 156 -1.55 -2.33 8.59
N SER A 157 -2.20 -1.23 8.21
CA SER A 157 -2.79 -1.10 6.88
C SER A 157 -1.71 -1.00 5.79
N PRO A 158 -2.01 -1.40 4.54
CA PRO A 158 -1.10 -1.19 3.43
C PRO A 158 -0.69 0.28 3.27
N ASP A 159 -1.60 1.21 3.55
CA ASP A 159 -1.38 2.67 3.53
C ASP A 159 -0.31 3.14 4.52
N ASP A 160 -0.27 2.55 5.71
CA ASP A 160 0.70 2.90 6.76
C ASP A 160 2.10 2.33 6.46
N VAL A 161 2.16 1.16 5.82
CA VAL A 161 3.42 0.47 5.49
C VAL A 161 4.06 1.01 4.22
N PHE A 162 3.26 1.51 3.27
CA PHE A 162 3.73 2.01 1.98
C PHE A 162 4.84 3.09 2.08
N PRO A 163 4.71 4.16 2.89
CA PRO A 163 5.74 5.20 3.01
C PRO A 163 6.97 4.73 3.80
N ILE A 164 6.83 3.71 4.67
CA ILE A 164 7.97 3.13 5.40
C ILE A 164 8.96 2.50 4.41
N TYR A 165 8.45 1.88 3.35
CA TYR A 165 9.25 1.38 2.24
C TYR A 165 9.71 2.46 1.25
N LYS A 166 9.34 3.74 1.45
CA LYS A 166 9.59 4.86 0.55
C LYS A 166 9.03 4.64 -0.87
N LEU A 167 7.90 3.98 -0.97
CA LEU A 167 7.27 3.66 -2.27
C LEU A 167 6.55 4.87 -2.87
N ASP A 168 6.14 5.81 -2.02
CA ASP A 168 5.58 7.11 -2.40
C ASP A 168 6.57 7.98 -3.17
N GLU A 169 7.87 7.83 -2.92
CA GLU A 169 8.94 8.54 -3.65
C GLU A 169 9.25 7.91 -5.02
N ALA A 170 8.80 6.68 -5.29
CA ALA A 170 9.20 5.90 -6.48
C ALA A 170 8.46 6.26 -7.78
N LYS A 171 7.45 7.14 -7.71
CA LYS A 171 6.66 7.66 -8.84
C LYS A 171 6.20 6.53 -9.78
N GLN A 172 6.36 6.71 -11.10
CA GLN A 172 5.93 5.75 -12.12
C GLN A 172 6.70 4.42 -12.10
N THR A 173 7.84 4.34 -11.41
CA THR A 173 8.66 3.13 -11.34
C THR A 173 8.37 2.27 -10.11
N VAL A 174 7.40 2.66 -9.28
CA VAL A 174 7.07 2.00 -8.02
C VAL A 174 6.87 0.49 -8.17
N LEU A 175 6.10 0.07 -9.18
CA LEU A 175 5.83 -1.34 -9.48
C LEU A 175 7.09 -2.13 -9.84
N SER A 176 8.18 -1.46 -10.22
CA SER A 176 9.47 -2.04 -10.63
C SER A 176 10.50 -2.14 -9.50
N THR A 177 10.17 -1.68 -8.28
CA THR A 177 11.11 -1.68 -7.16
C THR A 177 11.07 -3.01 -6.38
N PRO A 178 12.21 -3.52 -5.86
CA PRO A 178 12.21 -4.67 -4.96
C PRO A 178 11.36 -4.45 -3.69
N LYS A 179 11.29 -3.20 -3.22
CA LYS A 179 10.50 -2.84 -2.03
C LYS A 179 9.00 -3.00 -2.27
N PHE A 180 8.53 -2.80 -3.50
CA PHE A 180 7.14 -3.05 -3.87
C PHE A 180 6.76 -4.53 -3.71
N VAL A 181 7.67 -5.46 -4.03
CA VAL A 181 7.46 -6.90 -3.81
C VAL A 181 7.20 -7.20 -2.34
N ASN A 182 8.00 -6.62 -1.44
CA ASN A 182 7.85 -6.81 0.00
C ASN A 182 6.55 -6.19 0.53
N TRP A 183 6.14 -5.04 -0.02
CA TRP A 183 4.88 -4.41 0.35
C TRP A 183 3.66 -5.21 -0.14
N VAL A 184 3.67 -5.73 -1.37
CA VAL A 184 2.62 -6.66 -1.85
C VAL A 184 2.56 -7.91 -0.99
N LYS A 185 3.73 -8.47 -0.61
CA LYS A 185 3.79 -9.60 0.33
C LYS A 185 3.17 -9.27 1.69
N HIS A 186 3.34 -8.06 2.20
CA HIS A 186 2.65 -7.61 3.43
C HIS A 186 1.13 -7.65 3.27
N VAL A 187 0.60 -7.18 2.13
CA VAL A 187 -0.84 -7.26 1.83
C VAL A 187 -1.32 -8.71 1.77
N ASP A 188 -0.57 -9.59 1.10
CA ASP A 188 -0.87 -11.03 1.01
C ASP A 188 -0.89 -11.68 2.40
N ASP A 189 0.15 -11.45 3.21
CA ASP A 189 0.28 -12.01 4.55
C ASP A 189 -0.82 -11.47 5.50
N LEU A 190 -1.21 -10.20 5.34
CA LEU A 190 -2.31 -9.56 6.07
C LEU A 190 -3.66 -10.21 5.74
N ASN A 191 -3.96 -10.41 4.46
CA ASN A 191 -5.20 -11.08 4.02
C ASN A 191 -5.24 -12.55 4.41
N ALA A 192 -4.09 -13.24 4.39
CA ALA A 192 -4.01 -14.62 4.86
C ALA A 192 -4.27 -14.75 6.36
N LYS A 193 -3.86 -13.75 7.15
CA LYS A 193 -4.06 -13.73 8.60
C LYS A 193 -5.46 -13.25 9.01
N HIS A 194 -6.06 -12.35 8.24
CA HIS A 194 -7.35 -11.69 8.52
C HIS A 194 -8.30 -11.81 7.31
N PRO A 195 -8.69 -13.04 6.91
CA PRO A 195 -9.47 -13.28 5.69
C PRO A 195 -10.89 -12.69 5.73
N GLU A 196 -11.41 -12.36 6.91
CA GLU A 196 -12.75 -11.80 7.12
C GLU A 196 -12.88 -10.34 6.65
N GLN A 197 -11.76 -9.63 6.50
CA GLN A 197 -11.73 -8.23 6.07
C GLN A 197 -10.52 -7.99 5.16
N PRO A 198 -10.55 -8.54 3.94
CA PRO A 198 -9.44 -8.45 3.00
C PRO A 198 -9.25 -7.01 2.53
N VAL A 199 -7.98 -6.65 2.28
CA VAL A 199 -7.56 -5.39 1.70
C VAL A 199 -6.84 -5.63 0.38
N THR A 200 -6.71 -4.60 -0.45
CA THR A 200 -5.99 -4.70 -1.73
C THR A 200 -4.94 -3.61 -1.84
N THR A 201 -4.06 -3.75 -2.83
CA THR A 201 -3.00 -2.78 -3.11
C THR A 201 -3.52 -1.49 -3.74
N ILE A 202 -4.69 -1.55 -4.36
CA ILE A 202 -5.18 -0.53 -5.30
C ILE A 202 -5.54 0.80 -4.64
N PRO A 203 -6.31 0.85 -3.53
CA PRO A 203 -6.63 2.11 -2.88
C PRO A 203 -5.38 2.90 -2.49
N THR A 204 -4.36 2.22 -1.96
CA THR A 204 -3.07 2.84 -1.61
C THR A 204 -2.38 3.43 -2.82
N LEU A 205 -2.26 2.68 -3.92
CA LEU A 205 -1.64 3.16 -5.15
C LEU A 205 -2.36 4.40 -5.71
N LYS A 206 -3.69 4.35 -5.78
CA LYS A 206 -4.50 5.48 -6.27
C LYS A 206 -4.35 6.72 -5.39
N LYS A 207 -4.35 6.53 -4.07
CA LYS A 207 -4.16 7.60 -3.08
C LYS A 207 -2.79 8.26 -3.19
N TYR A 208 -1.70 7.49 -3.12
CA TYR A 208 -0.35 8.05 -3.05
C TYR A 208 0.11 8.68 -4.36
N PHE A 209 -0.34 8.17 -5.50
CA PHE A 209 0.00 8.75 -6.81
C PHE A 209 -1.05 9.73 -7.33
N ASN A 210 -2.17 9.91 -6.61
CA ASN A 210 -3.30 10.73 -7.04
C ASN A 210 -3.75 10.39 -8.47
N ILE A 211 -4.01 9.10 -8.71
CA ILE A 211 -4.38 8.55 -10.02
C ILE A 211 -5.75 7.88 -9.99
N ASP A 212 -6.44 7.96 -11.13
CA ASP A 212 -7.64 7.20 -11.42
C ASP A 212 -7.29 5.79 -11.97
N ASP A 213 -8.30 5.10 -12.50
CA ASP A 213 -8.11 3.76 -13.08
C ASP A 213 -7.22 3.80 -14.34
N GLU A 214 -7.32 4.84 -15.17
CA GLU A 214 -6.46 5.05 -16.33
C GLU A 214 -4.99 5.19 -15.91
N GLY A 215 -4.71 6.06 -14.93
CA GLY A 215 -3.37 6.24 -14.39
C GLY A 215 -2.81 4.96 -13.76
N LEU A 216 -3.65 4.17 -13.08
CA LEU A 216 -3.23 2.88 -12.50
C LEU A 216 -2.88 1.86 -13.58
N LEU A 217 -3.66 1.78 -14.65
CA LEU A 217 -3.36 0.90 -15.80
C LEU A 217 -2.06 1.31 -16.50
N SER A 218 -1.77 2.60 -16.56
CA SER A 218 -0.47 3.10 -17.04
C SER A 218 0.69 2.60 -16.16
N LEU A 219 0.57 2.68 -14.82
CA LEU A 219 1.57 2.12 -13.90
C LEU A 219 1.76 0.62 -14.09
N ILE A 220 0.66 -0.13 -14.21
CA ILE A 220 0.67 -1.59 -14.44
C ILE A 220 1.41 -1.90 -15.74
N SER A 221 1.15 -1.13 -16.80
CA SER A 221 1.78 -1.32 -18.11
C SER A 221 3.29 -1.14 -18.02
N VAL A 222 3.77 -0.11 -17.31
CA VAL A 222 5.21 0.08 -17.02
C VAL A 222 5.78 -1.11 -16.22
N GLY A 223 5.06 -1.58 -15.20
CA GLY A 223 5.46 -2.73 -14.39
C GLY A 223 5.55 -4.04 -15.19
N LYS A 224 4.67 -4.25 -16.17
CA LYS A 224 4.69 -5.45 -17.05
C LYS A 224 5.94 -5.52 -17.92
N GLN A 225 6.55 -4.37 -18.27
CA GLN A 225 7.80 -4.31 -19.05
C GLN A 225 9.06 -4.56 -18.21
N SER A 226 8.93 -4.61 -16.87
CA SER A 226 10.08 -4.75 -15.97
C SER A 226 10.36 -6.22 -15.67
N GLU A 227 11.51 -6.73 -16.12
CA GLU A 227 11.96 -8.11 -15.86
C GLU A 227 11.90 -8.51 -14.38
N ARG A 228 12.15 -7.55 -13.49
CA ARG A 228 12.15 -7.78 -12.04
C ARG A 228 10.76 -7.98 -11.45
N THR A 229 9.73 -7.43 -12.07
CA THR A 229 8.39 -7.31 -11.47
C THR A 229 7.25 -7.70 -12.40
N LYS A 230 7.58 -8.29 -13.56
CA LYS A 230 6.64 -8.87 -14.51
C LYS A 230 5.70 -9.90 -13.90
N SER A 231 6.04 -10.49 -12.75
CA SER A 231 5.19 -11.41 -12.00
C SER A 231 4.19 -10.72 -11.05
N ILE A 232 4.37 -9.43 -10.74
CA ILE A 232 3.53 -8.68 -9.80
C ILE A 232 2.52 -7.80 -10.53
N ALA A 233 2.93 -7.12 -11.61
CA ALA A 233 2.03 -6.25 -12.35
C ALA A 233 0.73 -6.97 -12.83
N PRO A 234 0.77 -8.24 -13.29
CA PRO A 234 -0.45 -9.00 -13.58
C PRO A 234 -1.36 -9.22 -12.37
N LYS A 235 -0.79 -9.40 -11.17
CA LYS A 235 -1.58 -9.53 -9.94
C LYS A 235 -2.32 -8.24 -9.59
N VAL A 236 -1.65 -7.09 -9.72
CA VAL A 236 -2.27 -5.77 -9.48
C VAL A 236 -3.38 -5.52 -10.52
N GLU A 237 -3.19 -5.94 -11.77
CA GLU A 237 -4.26 -5.92 -12.77
C GLU A 237 -5.42 -6.83 -12.39
N ASP A 238 -5.16 -8.08 -11.99
CA ASP A 238 -6.20 -9.01 -11.58
C ASP A 238 -7.03 -8.48 -10.40
N ASP A 239 -6.38 -7.88 -9.39
CA ASP A 239 -7.05 -7.21 -8.28
C ASP A 239 -7.99 -6.09 -8.78
N LEU A 240 -7.56 -5.30 -9.77
CA LEU A 240 -8.37 -4.21 -10.33
C LEU A 240 -9.61 -4.75 -11.03
N LEU A 241 -9.44 -5.80 -11.83
CA LEU A 241 -10.54 -6.46 -12.51
C LEU A 241 -11.54 -7.06 -11.53
N GLN A 242 -11.06 -7.64 -10.42
CA GLN A 242 -11.93 -8.15 -9.35
C GLN A 242 -12.66 -7.01 -8.63
N ILE A 243 -12.00 -5.88 -8.34
CA ILE A 243 -12.65 -4.71 -7.74
C ILE A 243 -13.77 -4.18 -8.64
N TRP A 244 -13.52 -4.02 -9.94
CA TRP A 244 -14.57 -3.64 -10.88
C TRP A 244 -15.70 -4.66 -10.93
N GLY A 245 -15.37 -5.96 -10.94
CA GLY A 245 -16.37 -7.04 -10.94
C GLY A 245 -17.20 -7.09 -9.65
N ASN A 246 -16.60 -6.80 -8.50
CA ASN A 246 -17.26 -6.77 -7.18
C ASN A 246 -18.14 -5.54 -7.00
N SER A 247 -17.75 -4.40 -7.57
CA SER A 247 -18.56 -3.17 -7.59
C SER A 247 -19.64 -3.17 -8.68
N LYS A 248 -19.73 -4.23 -9.50
CA LYS A 248 -20.66 -4.33 -10.64
C LYS A 248 -20.52 -3.15 -11.62
N LYS A 249 -19.31 -2.62 -11.76
CA LYS A 249 -19.01 -1.60 -12.76
C LYS A 249 -19.28 -2.18 -14.16
N THR A 250 -20.01 -1.50 -15.03
CA THR A 250 -20.32 -2.09 -16.34
C THR A 250 -19.08 -2.05 -17.25
N PRO A 251 -18.89 -3.04 -18.13
CA PRO A 251 -17.84 -2.99 -19.15
C PRO A 251 -17.88 -1.71 -20.00
N ASP A 252 -19.07 -1.17 -20.26
CA ASP A 252 -19.30 0.11 -20.90
C ASP A 252 -18.64 1.27 -20.13
N ALA A 253 -18.91 1.37 -18.82
CA ALA A 253 -18.34 2.40 -17.97
C ALA A 253 -16.82 2.26 -17.83
N VAL A 254 -16.32 1.02 -17.75
CA VAL A 254 -14.87 0.75 -17.75
C VAL A 254 -14.23 1.23 -19.06
N LEU A 255 -14.85 0.97 -20.22
CA LEU A 255 -14.33 1.44 -21.51
C LEU A 255 -14.27 2.98 -21.59
N ASP A 256 -15.24 3.66 -20.99
CA ASP A 256 -15.30 5.13 -20.91
C ASP A 256 -14.20 5.70 -20.01
N GLU A 257 -13.99 5.09 -18.84
CA GLU A 257 -12.95 5.54 -17.92
C GLU A 257 -11.53 5.24 -18.38
N MET A 258 -11.33 4.16 -19.15
CA MET A 258 -10.02 3.81 -19.71
C MET A 258 -9.57 4.76 -20.83
N ARG A 259 -10.50 5.58 -21.38
CA ARG A 259 -10.23 6.59 -22.42
C ARG A 259 -9.38 6.07 -23.59
N ILE A 260 -9.61 4.82 -23.97
CA ILE A 260 -8.86 4.13 -25.04
C ILE A 260 -8.93 4.93 -26.36
N ASP A 261 -10.02 5.67 -26.55
CA ASP A 261 -10.30 6.54 -27.69
C ASP A 261 -9.40 7.77 -27.79
N LYS A 262 -8.80 8.19 -26.69
CA LYS A 262 -7.87 9.34 -26.67
C LYS A 262 -6.44 8.95 -27.02
N MET A 263 -6.17 7.66 -27.20
CA MET A 263 -4.83 7.16 -27.51
C MET A 263 -4.63 7.08 -29.02
N ASN A 264 -3.49 7.58 -29.51
CA ASN A 264 -3.10 7.44 -30.91
C ASN A 264 -2.50 6.05 -31.19
N ILE A 265 -3.21 5.00 -30.77
CA ILE A 265 -2.81 3.58 -30.89
C ILE A 265 -4.00 2.84 -31.49
N PRO A 266 -3.81 2.00 -32.53
CA PRO A 266 -4.89 1.19 -33.09
C PRO A 266 -5.61 0.38 -32.00
N LEU A 267 -6.95 0.39 -32.01
CA LEU A 267 -7.78 -0.16 -30.93
C LEU A 267 -7.38 -1.60 -30.53
N LEU A 268 -7.25 -2.50 -31.50
CA LEU A 268 -6.93 -3.92 -31.26
C LEU A 268 -5.45 -4.17 -30.91
N GLU A 269 -4.57 -3.20 -31.17
CA GLU A 269 -3.16 -3.25 -30.76
C GLU A 269 -2.95 -2.63 -29.37
N ASN A 270 -3.94 -1.90 -28.86
CA ASN A 270 -3.85 -1.25 -27.56
C ASN A 270 -3.94 -2.29 -26.43
N SER A 271 -2.91 -2.37 -25.58
CA SER A 271 -2.91 -3.27 -24.42
C SER A 271 -4.11 -3.05 -23.49
N LEU A 272 -4.62 -1.82 -23.37
CA LEU A 272 -5.83 -1.51 -22.60
C LEU A 272 -7.06 -2.21 -23.16
N PHE A 273 -7.15 -2.38 -24.48
CA PHE A 273 -8.25 -3.13 -25.09
C PHE A 273 -8.25 -4.59 -24.63
N THR A 274 -7.06 -5.20 -24.50
CA THR A 274 -6.96 -6.58 -24.01
C THR A 274 -7.37 -6.71 -22.54
N THR A 275 -6.99 -5.74 -21.69
CA THR A 275 -7.45 -5.65 -20.30
C THR A 275 -8.97 -5.48 -20.22
N TRP A 276 -9.55 -4.61 -21.06
CA TRP A 276 -11.00 -4.42 -21.14
C TRP A 276 -11.74 -5.68 -21.61
N ALA A 277 -11.25 -6.37 -22.65
CA ALA A 277 -11.84 -7.61 -23.14
C ALA A 277 -11.82 -8.73 -22.08
N LYS A 278 -10.72 -8.82 -21.32
CA LYS A 278 -10.62 -9.71 -20.14
C LYS A 278 -11.67 -9.35 -19.09
N TYR A 279 -11.87 -8.05 -18.84
CA TYR A 279 -12.88 -7.59 -17.91
C TYR A 279 -14.31 -7.94 -18.35
N VAL A 280 -14.66 -7.75 -19.62
CA VAL A 280 -15.97 -8.13 -20.18
C VAL A 280 -16.25 -9.61 -19.90
N SER A 281 -15.24 -10.47 -20.08
CA SER A 281 -15.35 -11.90 -19.81
C SER A 281 -15.61 -12.18 -18.32
N ILE A 282 -14.90 -11.51 -17.41
CA ILE A 282 -15.10 -11.61 -15.95
C ILE A 282 -16.51 -11.15 -15.57
N PHE A 283 -16.94 -9.99 -16.07
CA PHE A 283 -18.27 -9.44 -15.80
C PHE A 283 -19.38 -10.39 -16.27
N ASN A 284 -19.28 -10.90 -17.50
CA ASN A 284 -20.28 -11.81 -18.08
C ASN A 284 -20.34 -13.17 -17.37
N ALA A 285 -19.21 -13.66 -16.86
CA ALA A 285 -19.18 -14.88 -16.05
C ALA A 285 -19.87 -14.67 -14.69
N LYS A 286 -19.69 -13.47 -14.09
CA LYS A 286 -20.25 -13.14 -12.79
C LYS A 286 -21.73 -12.75 -12.84
N TYR A 287 -22.16 -12.09 -13.92
CA TYR A 287 -23.51 -11.58 -14.12
C TYR A 287 -24.14 -12.15 -15.40
N PRO A 288 -24.49 -13.46 -15.43
CA PRO A 288 -24.93 -14.14 -16.64
C PRO A 288 -26.25 -13.62 -17.23
N ASN A 289 -27.07 -12.93 -16.43
CA ASN A 289 -28.33 -12.31 -16.85
C ASN A 289 -28.18 -10.86 -17.37
N GLU A 290 -27.00 -10.27 -17.22
CA GLU A 290 -26.69 -8.89 -17.61
C GLU A 290 -25.51 -8.84 -18.58
N LYS A 291 -25.32 -9.91 -19.34
CA LYS A 291 -24.20 -10.05 -20.26
C LYS A 291 -24.10 -8.85 -21.19
N ARG A 292 -22.86 -8.43 -21.41
CA ARG A 292 -22.51 -7.37 -22.36
C ARG A 292 -21.70 -7.94 -23.50
N THR A 293 -21.96 -7.47 -24.71
CA THR A 293 -21.25 -7.92 -25.90
C THR A 293 -20.23 -6.87 -26.29
N MET A 294 -18.95 -7.27 -26.48
CA MET A 294 -17.89 -6.31 -26.84
C MET A 294 -18.25 -5.48 -28.08
N ILE A 295 -18.73 -6.13 -29.15
CA ILE A 295 -19.02 -5.44 -30.40
C ILE A 295 -20.15 -4.42 -30.27
N GLU A 296 -21.18 -4.73 -29.48
CA GLU A 296 -22.30 -3.82 -29.20
C GLU A 296 -21.81 -2.56 -28.47
N ILE A 297 -20.97 -2.74 -27.45
CA ILE A 297 -20.38 -1.63 -26.70
C ILE A 297 -19.51 -0.77 -27.62
N LEU A 298 -18.67 -1.41 -28.45
CA LEU A 298 -17.77 -0.72 -29.38
C LEU A 298 -18.55 0.06 -30.45
N THR A 299 -19.52 -0.56 -31.12
CA THR A 299 -20.39 0.11 -32.10
C THR A 299 -21.14 1.28 -31.48
N ARG A 300 -21.68 1.11 -30.28
CA ARG A 300 -22.43 2.17 -29.59
C ARG A 300 -21.55 3.37 -29.24
N LYS A 301 -20.29 3.12 -28.87
CA LYS A 301 -19.33 4.17 -28.50
C LYS A 301 -18.69 4.85 -29.71
N PHE A 302 -18.31 4.07 -30.72
CA PHE A 302 -17.45 4.53 -31.81
C PHE A 302 -18.14 4.66 -33.17
N GLY A 303 -19.35 4.11 -33.30
CA GLY A 303 -20.07 4.01 -34.55
C GLY A 303 -19.70 2.75 -35.33
N ASP A 304 -20.70 2.20 -36.04
CA ASP A 304 -20.55 0.99 -36.83
C ASP A 304 -19.46 1.11 -37.90
N GLN A 305 -19.49 2.20 -38.69
CA GLN A 305 -18.55 2.42 -39.79
C GLN A 305 -17.09 2.41 -39.33
N TYR A 306 -16.82 3.10 -38.22
CA TYR A 306 -15.47 3.18 -37.65
C TYR A 306 -14.98 1.80 -37.19
N ILE A 307 -15.84 1.06 -36.48
CA ILE A 307 -15.49 -0.29 -36.00
C ILE A 307 -15.28 -1.25 -37.17
N THR A 308 -16.17 -1.25 -38.17
CA THR A 308 -16.03 -2.10 -39.36
C THR A 308 -14.70 -1.85 -40.07
N HIS A 309 -14.33 -0.59 -40.27
CA HIS A 309 -13.04 -0.23 -40.89
C HIS A 309 -11.83 -0.70 -40.08
N ILE A 310 -11.88 -0.57 -38.75
CA ILE A 310 -10.80 -1.03 -37.87
C ILE A 310 -10.65 -2.54 -37.90
N LEU A 311 -11.75 -3.28 -37.85
CA LEU A 311 -11.73 -4.73 -37.90
C LEU A 311 -11.19 -5.22 -39.25
N TYR A 312 -11.60 -4.58 -40.35
CA TYR A 312 -11.06 -4.87 -41.68
C TYR A 312 -9.53 -4.69 -41.74
N LYS A 313 -9.01 -3.55 -41.26
CA LYS A 313 -7.56 -3.31 -41.21
C LYS A 313 -6.83 -4.30 -40.30
N ALA A 314 -7.37 -4.56 -39.11
CA ALA A 314 -6.75 -5.42 -38.11
C ALA A 314 -6.71 -6.91 -38.53
N LYS A 315 -7.56 -7.34 -39.48
CA LYS A 315 -7.48 -8.69 -40.08
C LYS A 315 -6.22 -8.91 -40.93
N SER A 316 -5.60 -7.83 -41.40
CA SER A 316 -4.37 -7.87 -42.20
C SER A 316 -3.09 -7.88 -41.35
N ILE A 317 -3.20 -7.80 -40.03
CA ILE A 317 -2.08 -7.79 -39.09
C ILE A 317 -2.10 -9.08 -38.27
N ASP A 318 -1.03 -9.87 -38.31
CA ASP A 318 -0.98 -11.21 -37.72
C ASP A 318 -1.34 -11.24 -36.22
N THR A 319 -0.88 -10.25 -35.45
CA THR A 319 -1.12 -10.18 -33.99
C THR A 319 -2.58 -9.87 -33.63
N THR A 320 -3.33 -9.18 -34.50
CA THR A 320 -4.72 -8.78 -34.23
C THR A 320 -5.75 -9.57 -35.02
N LYS A 321 -5.32 -10.32 -36.04
CA LYS A 321 -6.20 -11.02 -37.00
C LYS A 321 -7.25 -11.91 -36.35
N THR A 322 -6.86 -12.70 -35.35
CA THR A 322 -7.78 -13.61 -34.65
C THR A 322 -8.89 -12.84 -33.94
N MET A 323 -8.53 -11.83 -33.14
CA MET A 323 -9.49 -10.99 -32.43
C MET A 323 -10.39 -10.21 -33.40
N ALA A 324 -9.81 -9.66 -34.46
CA ALA A 324 -10.54 -8.91 -35.47
C ALA A 324 -11.58 -9.78 -36.19
N THR A 325 -11.23 -11.01 -36.55
CA THR A 325 -12.16 -11.98 -37.18
C THR A 325 -13.30 -12.38 -36.25
N GLN A 326 -13.01 -12.56 -34.96
CA GLN A 326 -14.03 -12.88 -33.95
C GLN A 326 -15.01 -11.71 -33.76
N LEU A 327 -14.50 -10.48 -33.66
CA LEU A 327 -15.33 -9.28 -33.51
C LEU A 327 -16.14 -8.98 -34.76
N GLU A 328 -15.59 -9.19 -35.96
CA GLU A 328 -16.32 -9.05 -37.23
C GLU A 328 -17.46 -10.07 -37.32
N SER A 329 -17.21 -11.33 -36.96
CA SER A 329 -18.24 -12.37 -36.91
C SER A 329 -19.36 -12.01 -35.92
N ALA A 330 -18.99 -11.45 -34.76
CA ALA A 330 -19.95 -10.95 -33.78
C ALA A 330 -20.72 -9.73 -34.31
N GLN A 331 -20.08 -8.84 -35.08
CA GLN A 331 -20.72 -7.68 -35.70
C GLN A 331 -21.81 -8.11 -36.71
N LEU A 332 -21.47 -9.05 -37.60
CA LEU A 332 -22.42 -9.58 -38.58
C LEU A 332 -23.60 -10.30 -37.90
N THR A 333 -23.33 -11.04 -36.83
CA THR A 333 -24.37 -11.70 -36.04
C THR A 333 -25.30 -10.68 -35.39
N MET A 334 -24.72 -9.64 -34.78
CA MET A 334 -25.47 -8.54 -34.15
C MET A 334 -26.34 -7.78 -35.16
N TRP A 335 -25.81 -7.43 -36.32
CA TRP A 335 -26.57 -6.75 -37.38
C TRP A 335 -27.73 -7.61 -37.88
N ARG A 336 -27.51 -8.93 -38.05
CA ARG A 336 -28.58 -9.86 -38.41
C ARG A 336 -29.68 -9.92 -37.35
N SER A 337 -29.32 -9.99 -36.06
CA SER A 337 -30.31 -10.04 -34.97
C SER A 337 -31.07 -8.74 -34.77
N ASN A 338 -30.53 -7.62 -35.26
CA ASN A 338 -31.17 -6.30 -35.20
C ASN A 338 -31.87 -5.93 -36.53
N ASP A 339 -32.08 -6.90 -37.42
CA ASP A 339 -32.73 -6.73 -38.73
C ASP A 339 -32.14 -5.58 -39.58
N LYS A 340 -30.82 -5.33 -39.47
CA LYS A 340 -30.15 -4.33 -40.30
C LYS A 340 -30.21 -4.74 -41.77
N SER A 341 -30.58 -3.82 -42.66
CA SER A 341 -30.79 -4.13 -44.08
C SER A 341 -29.48 -4.44 -44.80
N VAL A 342 -29.56 -5.18 -45.91
CA VAL A 342 -28.39 -5.47 -46.75
C VAL A 342 -27.80 -4.18 -47.32
N ASP A 343 -28.63 -3.20 -47.66
CA ASP A 343 -28.20 -1.90 -48.18
C ASP A 343 -27.41 -1.13 -47.11
N ASP A 344 -27.91 -1.08 -45.86
CA ASP A 344 -27.17 -0.45 -44.75
C ASP A 344 -25.85 -1.16 -44.45
N VAL A 345 -25.80 -2.49 -44.58
CA VAL A 345 -24.56 -3.26 -44.42
C VAL A 345 -23.59 -2.97 -45.57
N PHE A 346 -24.09 -2.86 -46.80
CA PHE A 346 -23.30 -2.54 -47.98
C PHE A 346 -22.63 -1.16 -47.86
N ASP A 347 -23.34 -0.16 -47.32
CA ASP A 347 -22.78 1.18 -47.11
C ASP A 347 -21.70 1.25 -46.01
N LEU A 348 -21.59 0.21 -45.17
CA LEU A 348 -20.63 0.11 -44.07
C LEU A 348 -19.36 -0.66 -44.42
N LEU A 349 -19.38 -1.47 -45.48
CA LEU A 349 -18.27 -2.32 -45.95
C LEU A 349 -17.48 -1.65 -47.07
#